data_AF-A0A378URF2-F1
#
_entry.id   AF-A0A378URF2-F1
#
_cell.length_a   1.000
_cell.length_b   1.000
_cell.length_c   1.000
_cell.angle_alpha   90.00
_cell.angle_beta   90.00
_cell.angle_gamma   90.00
#
_symmetry.space_group_name_H-M   'P 1'
#
loop_
_entity.id
_entity.type
_entity.pdbx_description
1 polymer ?
#
loop_
_entity_poly.entity_id
_entity_poly.type
_entity_poly.pdbx_seq_one_letter_code
_entity_poly.pdbx_strand_id
1 'polypeptide(L)'
;MAQKRSIGYRLSKRLTKETKLKIVDEWTCDKQKSIQITIDKLKKSVAENNKNTFQSAIDDLIDFKLKSLPAVNNMAKNLIYGDYDE
;
A
#
# COMPACT_ATOMS: atom_id res chain seq x y z
N MET A 1 -21.85 19.04 -14.27
CA MET A 1 -20.44 19.38 -13.98
C MET A 1 -19.63 18.08 -13.89
N ALA A 2 -18.67 17.85 -14.78
CA ALA A 2 -17.85 16.63 -14.73
C ALA A 2 -16.85 16.76 -13.56
N GLN A 3 -16.98 15.91 -12.53
CA GLN A 3 -15.99 15.79 -11.46
C GLN A 3 -14.62 15.51 -12.10
N LYS A 4 -13.66 16.43 -11.92
CA LYS A 4 -12.26 16.24 -12.35
C LYS A 4 -11.72 15.01 -11.63
N ARG A 5 -11.67 13.88 -12.35
CA ARG A 5 -11.14 12.62 -11.83
C ARG A 5 -9.64 12.77 -11.61
N SER A 6 -9.12 12.21 -10.52
CA SER A 6 -7.71 12.32 -10.15
C SER A 6 -6.80 11.77 -11.26
N ILE A 7 -5.56 12.26 -11.34
CA ILE A 7 -4.55 11.76 -12.29
C ILE A 7 -4.37 10.23 -12.14
N GLY A 8 -4.41 9.71 -10.91
CA GLY A 8 -4.38 8.27 -10.65
C GLY A 8 -5.55 7.51 -11.30
N TYR A 9 -6.77 8.04 -11.25
CA TYR A 9 -7.93 7.46 -11.93
C TYR A 9 -7.79 7.49 -13.46
N ARG A 10 -7.20 8.56 -14.01
CA ARG A 10 -7.01 8.69 -15.46
C ARG A 10 -5.92 7.76 -15.98
N LEU A 11 -4.84 7.57 -15.22
CA LEU A 11 -3.78 6.61 -15.52
C LEU A 11 -4.29 5.17 -15.40
N SER A 12 -5.09 4.86 -14.38
CA SER A 12 -5.69 3.53 -14.22
C SER A 12 -6.71 3.19 -15.30
N LYS A 13 -7.11 4.11 -16.18
CA LYS A 13 -7.96 3.83 -17.35
C LYS A 13 -7.17 3.66 -18.65
N ARG A 14 -5.87 3.96 -18.67
CA ARG A 14 -5.00 3.90 -19.87
C ARG A 14 -3.95 2.78 -19.81
N LEU A 15 -4.00 1.96 -18.77
CA LEU A 15 -3.02 0.90 -18.54
C LEU A 15 -3.67 -0.45 -18.84
N THR A 16 -2.97 -1.26 -19.62
CA THR A 16 -3.32 -2.67 -19.88
C THR A 16 -3.40 -3.43 -18.56
N LYS A 17 -4.16 -4.53 -18.56
CA LYS A 17 -4.35 -5.38 -17.38
C LYS A 17 -3.01 -5.89 -16.83
N GLU A 18 -2.10 -6.33 -17.70
CA GLU A 18 -0.77 -6.80 -17.32
C GLU A 18 0.06 -5.72 -16.61
N THR A 19 0.05 -4.49 -17.13
CA THR A 19 0.80 -3.39 -16.52
C THR A 19 0.26 -3.06 -15.12
N LYS A 20 -1.07 -3.08 -14.95
CA LYS A 20 -1.70 -2.88 -13.63
C LYS A 20 -1.34 -3.99 -12.65
N LEU A 21 -1.32 -5.25 -13.10
CA LEU A 21 -0.90 -6.38 -12.25
C LEU A 21 0.55 -6.24 -11.81
N LYS A 22 1.44 -5.82 -12.71
CA LYS A 22 2.85 -5.56 -12.37
C LYS A 22 3.00 -4.46 -11.31
N ILE A 23 2.25 -3.35 -11.44
CA ILE A 23 2.25 -2.27 -10.44
C ILE A 23 1.76 -2.78 -9.07
N VAL A 24 0.73 -3.64 -9.05
CA VAL A 24 0.21 -4.24 -7.81
C VAL A 24 1.26 -5.15 -7.18
N ASP A 25 1.99 -5.92 -7.98
CA ASP A 25 3.06 -6.81 -7.52
C ASP A 25 4.23 -6.00 -6.91
N GLU A 26 4.72 -4.98 -7.62
CA GLU A 26 5.76 -4.06 -7.14
C GLU A 26 5.33 -3.38 -5.83
N TRP A 27 4.10 -2.87 -5.77
CA TRP A 27 3.55 -2.26 -4.55
C TRP A 27 3.48 -3.25 -3.38
N THR A 28 3.05 -4.49 -3.64
CA THR A 28 2.95 -5.53 -2.61
C THR A 28 4.33 -5.89 -2.05
N CYS A 29 5.33 -6.00 -2.93
CA CYS A 29 6.72 -6.24 -2.53
C CYS A 29 7.24 -5.12 -1.61
N ASP A 30 6.99 -3.86 -1.94
CA ASP A 30 7.42 -2.72 -1.12
C ASP A 30 6.69 -2.67 0.24
N LYS A 31 5.43 -3.08 0.29
CA LYS A 31 4.68 -3.23 1.56
C LYS A 31 5.23 -4.34 2.43
N GLN A 32 5.61 -5.49 1.85
CA GLN A 32 6.27 -6.56 2.59
C GLN A 32 7.60 -6.09 3.20
N LYS A 33 8.44 -5.36 2.44
CA LYS A 33 9.67 -4.77 2.98
C LYS A 33 9.40 -3.81 4.13
N SER A 34 8.39 -2.96 4.01
CA SER A 34 7.99 -2.01 5.06
C SER A 34 7.58 -2.75 6.35
N ILE A 35 6.77 -3.80 6.25
CA ILE A 35 6.40 -4.65 7.40
C ILE A 35 7.65 -5.25 8.04
N GLN A 36 8.59 -5.78 7.24
CA GLN A 36 9.81 -6.39 7.75
C GLN A 36 10.65 -5.39 8.55
N ILE A 37 10.80 -4.16 8.05
CA ILE A 37 11.48 -3.07 8.77
C ILE A 37 10.81 -2.80 10.12
N THR A 38 9.47 -2.75 10.17
CA THR A 38 8.74 -2.53 11.42
C THR A 38 8.90 -3.68 12.41
N ILE A 39 8.93 -4.93 11.93
CA ILE A 39 9.23 -6.11 12.76
C ILE A 39 10.63 -6.00 13.36
N ASP A 40 11.63 -5.60 12.56
CA ASP A 40 13.00 -5.47 13.03
C ASP A 40 13.14 -4.34 14.06
N LYS A 41 12.43 -3.21 13.86
CA LYS A 41 12.31 -2.14 14.86
C LYS A 41 11.70 -2.65 16.17
N LEU A 42 10.62 -3.45 16.10
CA LEU A 42 9.99 -4.04 17.29
C LEU A 42 10.97 -4.95 18.04
N LYS A 43 11.61 -5.89 17.34
CA LYS A 43 12.61 -6.79 17.95
C LYS A 43 13.73 -6.00 18.63
N LYS A 44 14.24 -4.97 17.97
CA LYS A 44 15.29 -4.10 18.52
C LYS A 44 14.79 -3.34 19.75
N SER A 45 13.61 -2.75 19.69
CA SER A 45 13.03 -2.00 20.82
C SER A 45 12.82 -2.88 22.06
N VAL A 46 12.44 -4.14 21.87
CA VAL A 46 12.27 -5.11 22.96
C VAL A 46 13.64 -5.48 23.55
N ALA A 47 14.64 -5.72 22.70
CA ALA A 47 15.99 -6.04 23.15
C ALA A 47 16.66 -4.88 23.92
N GLU A 48 16.41 -3.64 23.50
CA GLU A 48 16.97 -2.43 24.11
C GLU A 48 16.10 -1.84 25.23
N ASN A 49 14.94 -2.44 25.51
CA ASN A 49 13.91 -1.93 26.42
C ASN A 49 13.53 -0.45 26.14
N ASN A 50 13.53 -0.07 24.87
CA ASN A 50 13.34 1.30 24.41
C ASN A 50 11.87 1.56 24.07
N LYS A 51 11.15 2.15 25.02
CA LYS A 51 9.71 2.46 24.90
C LYS A 51 9.39 3.40 23.73
N ASN A 52 10.28 4.34 23.41
CA ASN A 52 10.04 5.31 22.32
C ASN A 52 10.10 4.62 20.96
N THR A 53 11.08 3.73 20.76
CA THR A 53 11.20 2.95 19.53
C THR A 53 10.07 1.94 19.39
N PHE A 54 9.61 1.36 20.50
CA PHE A 54 8.44 0.48 20.51
C PHE A 54 7.18 1.22 20.06
N GLN A 55 6.91 2.39 20.66
CA GLN A 55 5.74 3.20 20.30
C GLN A 55 5.78 3.63 18.83
N SER A 56 6.93 4.10 18.34
CA SER A 56 7.10 4.44 16.92
C SER A 56 6.82 3.27 15.98
N ALA A 57 7.21 2.05 16.36
CA ALA A 57 6.93 0.87 15.55
C ALA A 57 5.44 0.46 15.58
N ILE A 58 4.75 0.68 16.70
CA ILE A 58 3.29 0.52 16.78
C ILE A 58 2.57 1.55 15.90
N ASP A 59 3.01 2.81 15.91
CA ASP A 59 2.44 3.86 15.08
C ASP A 59 2.63 3.54 13.58
N ASP A 60 3.82 3.05 13.18
CA ASP A 60 4.10 2.57 11.82
C ASP A 60 3.14 1.43 11.40
N LEU A 61 2.81 0.49 12.31
CA LEU A 61 1.84 -0.59 12.04
C LEU A 61 0.41 -0.06 11.88
N ILE A 62 0.00 0.89 12.71
CA ILE A 62 -1.33 1.50 12.63
C ILE A 62 -1.47 2.25 11.30
N ASP A 63 -0.48 3.06 10.94
CA ASP A 63 -0.46 3.79 9.67
C ASP A 63 -0.47 2.83 8.46
N PHE A 64 0.30 1.74 8.55
CA PHE A 64 0.26 0.68 7.55
C PHE A 64 -1.14 0.09 7.40
N LYS A 65 -1.83 -0.26 8.49
CA LYS A 65 -3.18 -0.81 8.45
C LYS A 65 -4.17 0.18 7.82
N LEU A 66 -4.11 1.45 8.24
CA LEU A 66 -5.02 2.50 7.76
C LEU A 66 -4.82 2.83 6.28
N LYS A 67 -3.58 2.77 5.77
CA LYS A 67 -3.28 3.06 4.36
C LYS A 67 -3.44 1.84 3.44
N SER A 68 -3.18 0.64 3.95
CA SER A 68 -3.21 -0.57 3.13
C SER A 68 -4.63 -1.05 2.85
N LEU A 69 -5.56 -0.95 3.83
CA LEU A 69 -6.94 -1.41 3.64
C LEU A 69 -7.67 -0.69 2.49
N PRO A 70 -7.66 0.66 2.41
CA PRO A 70 -8.28 1.38 1.30
C PRO A 70 -7.55 1.15 -0.02
N ALA A 71 -6.22 1.02 0.01
CA ALA A 71 -5.43 0.74 -1.19
C ALA A 71 -5.79 -0.61 -1.80
N VAL A 72 -5.87 -1.68 -0.99
CA VAL A 72 -6.27 -3.02 -1.44
C VAL A 72 -7.70 -3.01 -1.98
N ASN A 73 -8.65 -2.36 -1.29
CA ASN A 73 -10.03 -2.26 -1.76
C ASN A 73 -10.13 -1.52 -3.12
N ASN A 74 -9.37 -0.44 -3.29
CA ASN A 74 -9.33 0.31 -4.55
C ASN A 74 -8.64 -0.48 -5.67
N MET A 75 -7.55 -1.20 -5.38
CA MET A 75 -6.88 -2.07 -6.33
C MET A 75 -7.78 -3.21 -6.78
N ALA A 76 -8.43 -3.91 -5.85
CA ALA A 76 -9.39 -4.96 -6.15
C ALA A 76 -10.55 -4.44 -7.02
N LYS A 77 -11.09 -3.27 -6.68
CA LYS A 77 -12.15 -2.63 -7.48
C LYS A 77 -11.68 -2.29 -8.90
N ASN A 78 -10.47 -1.76 -9.06
CA ASN A 78 -9.88 -1.46 -10.38
C ASN A 78 -9.53 -2.74 -11.15
N LEU A 79 -9.17 -3.82 -10.47
CA LEU A 79 -8.87 -5.11 -11.10
C LEU A 79 -10.14 -5.83 -11.58
N ILE A 80 -11.24 -5.73 -10.83
CA ILE A 80 -12.50 -6.40 -11.17
C ILE A 80 -13.33 -5.56 -12.14
N TYR A 81 -13.41 -4.24 -11.93
CA TYR A 81 -14.33 -3.33 -12.63
C TYR A 81 -13.63 -2.23 -13.43
N GLY A 82 -12.30 -2.28 -13.56
CA GLY A 82 -11.59 -1.29 -14.37
C GLY A 82 -11.85 -1.52 -15.86
N ASP A 83 -12.08 -0.45 -16.61
CA ASP A 83 -11.96 -0.52 -18.07
C ASP A 83 -10.47 -0.69 -18.39
N TYR A 84 -10.19 -1.64 -19.27
CA TYR A 84 -8.87 -1.91 -19.80
C TYR A 84 -8.88 -1.57 -21.28
N ASP A 85 -7.86 -0.84 -21.73
CA ASP A 85 -7.55 -0.83 -23.15
C ASP A 85 -7.04 -2.24 -23.50
N GLU A 86 -7.65 -2.88 -24.51
CA GLU A 86 -7.20 -4.15 -25.08
C GLU A 86 -5.81 -4.02 -25.72
#